data_AF-A0A2T1C9B5-F1
#
_entry.id   AF-A0A2T1C9B5-F1
#
_cell.length_a   1.000
_cell.length_b   1.000
_cell.length_c   1.000
_cell.angle_alpha   90.00
_cell.angle_beta   90.00
_cell.angle_gamma   90.00
#
_symmetry.space_group_name_H-M   'P 1'
#
loop_
_entity.id
_entity.type
_entity.pdbx_description
1 polymer ?
#
loop_
_entity_poly.entity_id
_entity_poly.type
_entity_poly.pdbx_seq_one_letter_code
_entity_poly.pdbx_strand_id
1 'polypeptide(L)'
;MAVICPGVHAPSLTQSFVDSVNWQGIEVLMFPSDLYPGYCGLDIYHFLSRHQIDRTSQLILIGFSAGVVGAIAAAWLWQLSGGKVEALVAFDGWGVPLFGNFEIYRFSHDYFTHVTSAWLGTGVESFYADPPVAHLEFWRSPHLTNGYSISNLDIFSSLKQSITAANYLQYLLNKGRGKREEGGRESKYIV
;
A
#
# COMPACT_ATOMS: atom_id res chain seq x y z
N MET A 1 -0.21 -7.85 8.98
CA MET A 1 0.73 -6.78 9.41
C MET A 1 0.88 -5.80 8.26
N ALA A 2 1.03 -4.51 8.55
CA ALA A 2 1.34 -3.48 7.56
C ALA A 2 2.79 -3.00 7.72
N VAL A 3 3.51 -2.88 6.61
CA VAL A 3 4.89 -2.40 6.59
C VAL A 3 4.98 -1.13 5.78
N ILE A 4 5.34 -0.03 6.43
CA ILE A 4 5.45 1.29 5.83
C ILE A 4 6.85 1.44 5.25
N CYS A 5 6.93 1.72 3.96
CA CYS A 5 8.16 1.90 3.18
C CYS A 5 8.20 3.35 2.67
N PRO A 6 8.77 4.29 3.43
CA PRO A 6 8.72 5.72 3.09
C PRO A 6 9.61 6.09 1.89
N GLY A 7 9.35 7.28 1.35
CA GLY A 7 10.21 7.92 0.36
C GLY A 7 11.37 8.68 1.00
N VAL A 8 11.97 9.60 0.25
CA VAL A 8 13.07 10.46 0.74
C VAL A 8 12.50 11.73 1.34
N HIS A 9 12.34 11.76 2.66
CA HIS A 9 11.87 12.93 3.40
C HIS A 9 12.11 12.77 4.93
N ALA A 10 11.75 13.78 5.72
CA ALA A 10 11.86 13.72 7.17
C ALA A 10 10.94 12.61 7.77
N PRO A 11 11.42 11.84 8.76
CA PRO A 11 10.64 10.76 9.40
C PRO A 11 9.30 11.22 9.99
N SER A 12 9.22 12.46 10.46
CA SER A 12 8.01 13.04 11.05
C SER A 12 6.81 13.04 10.09
N LEU A 13 7.03 13.07 8.77
CA LEU A 13 5.95 12.97 7.79
C LEU A 13 5.36 11.56 7.74
N THR A 14 6.20 10.51 7.80
CA THR A 14 5.70 9.13 7.92
C THR A 14 4.99 8.92 9.24
N GLN A 15 5.51 9.49 10.33
CA GLN A 15 4.83 9.39 11.61
C GLN A 15 3.44 10.03 11.54
N SER A 16 3.32 11.20 10.92
CA SER A 16 2.02 11.86 10.68
C SER A 16 1.07 10.99 9.84
N PHE A 17 1.59 10.32 8.79
CA PHE A 17 0.82 9.35 8.01
C PHE A 17 0.26 8.24 8.91
N VAL A 18 1.13 7.56 9.67
CA VAL A 18 0.76 6.44 10.55
C VAL A 18 -0.26 6.86 11.60
N ASP A 19 -0.06 8.02 12.24
CA ASP A 19 -0.94 8.53 13.28
C ASP A 19 -2.34 8.90 12.75
N SER A 20 -2.44 9.22 11.45
CA SER A 20 -3.69 9.64 10.84
C SER A 20 -4.55 8.52 10.25
N VAL A 21 -4.00 7.31 10.13
CA VAL A 21 -4.69 6.15 9.58
C VAL A 21 -5.20 5.28 10.73
N ASN A 22 -6.48 4.90 10.69
CA ASN A 22 -7.03 3.96 11.66
C ASN A 22 -6.72 2.51 11.25
N TRP A 23 -5.67 1.94 11.85
CA TRP A 23 -5.17 0.60 11.54
C TRP A 23 -6.02 -0.56 12.10
N GLN A 24 -7.03 -0.29 12.94
CA GLN A 24 -7.94 -1.29 13.53
C GLN A 24 -7.28 -2.59 14.03
N GLY A 25 -6.17 -2.49 14.78
CA GLY A 25 -5.47 -3.68 15.32
C GLY A 25 -4.58 -4.41 14.32
N ILE A 26 -4.32 -3.82 13.15
CA ILE A 26 -3.21 -4.21 12.29
C ILE A 26 -1.92 -3.67 12.92
N GLU A 27 -0.99 -4.56 13.22
CA GLU A 27 0.36 -4.17 13.62
C GLU A 27 1.05 -3.45 12.47
N VAL A 28 1.64 -2.29 12.77
CA VAL A 28 2.33 -1.42 11.82
C VAL A 28 3.81 -1.42 12.13
N LEU A 29 4.62 -1.74 11.13
CA LEU A 29 6.08 -1.67 11.21
C LEU A 29 6.59 -0.65 10.21
N MET A 30 7.43 0.29 10.66
CA MET A 30 7.96 1.36 9.82
C MET A 30 9.41 1.11 9.47
N PHE A 31 9.72 1.05 8.17
CA PHE A 31 11.09 0.95 7.69
C PHE A 31 11.85 2.27 7.97
N PRO A 32 13.03 2.23 8.60
CA PRO A 32 13.80 3.42 8.96
C PRO A 32 14.53 3.99 7.74
N SER A 33 13.79 4.69 6.88
CA SER A 33 14.29 5.27 5.62
C SER A 33 15.21 6.48 5.80
N ASP A 34 15.39 6.95 7.04
CA ASP A 34 16.41 7.92 7.45
C ASP A 34 17.79 7.28 7.63
N LEU A 35 17.84 5.98 7.91
CA LEU A 35 19.06 5.21 8.09
C LEU A 35 19.43 4.39 6.84
N TYR A 36 18.43 4.03 6.03
CA TYR A 36 18.61 3.20 4.83
C TYR A 36 17.85 3.78 3.64
N PRO A 37 18.30 3.56 2.40
CA PRO A 37 17.57 4.05 1.23
C PRO A 37 16.20 3.37 1.10
N GLY A 38 15.12 4.14 1.19
CA GLY A 38 13.74 3.62 1.09
C GLY A 38 13.42 2.87 -0.22
N TYR A 39 14.19 3.10 -1.28
CA TYR A 39 14.06 2.39 -2.55
C TYR A 39 14.80 1.04 -2.60
N CYS A 40 15.58 0.69 -1.57
CA CYS A 40 16.35 -0.55 -1.53
C CYS A 40 15.47 -1.72 -1.01
N GLY A 41 14.92 -2.51 -1.92
CA GLY A 41 14.07 -3.65 -1.56
C GLY A 41 14.79 -4.74 -0.75
N LEU A 42 16.11 -4.90 -0.93
CA LEU A 42 16.90 -5.85 -0.16
C LEU A 42 17.02 -5.44 1.31
N ASP A 43 17.20 -4.14 1.58
CA ASP A 43 17.25 -3.63 2.96
C ASP A 43 15.91 -3.78 3.66
N ILE A 44 14.80 -3.50 2.95
CA ILE A 44 13.44 -3.73 3.48
C ILE A 44 13.25 -5.23 3.75
N TYR A 45 13.64 -6.11 2.83
CA TYR A 45 13.56 -7.56 3.05
C TYR A 45 14.36 -8.03 4.28
N HIS A 46 15.58 -7.53 4.46
CA HIS A 46 16.38 -7.84 5.65
C HIS A 46 15.77 -7.27 6.93
N PHE A 47 15.19 -6.07 6.87
CA PHE A 47 14.46 -5.47 7.96
C PHE A 47 13.27 -6.35 8.38
N LEU A 48 12.46 -6.83 7.43
CA LEU A 48 11.36 -7.78 7.70
C LEU A 48 11.86 -9.06 8.35
N SER A 49 12.95 -9.63 7.82
CA SER A 49 13.52 -10.88 8.30
C SER A 49 14.05 -10.77 9.74
N ARG A 50 14.65 -9.63 10.11
CA ARG A 50 15.14 -9.36 11.47
C ARG A 50 14.02 -9.22 12.50
N HIS A 51 12.84 -8.77 12.08
CA HIS A 51 11.65 -8.71 12.92
C HIS A 51 10.95 -10.07 13.09
N GLN A 52 11.52 -11.14 12.53
CA GLN A 52 11.01 -12.51 12.67
C GLN A 52 9.53 -12.65 12.29
N ILE A 53 9.09 -11.87 11.30
CA ILE A 53 7.70 -11.90 10.83
C ILE A 53 7.40 -13.32 10.33
N ASP A 54 6.33 -13.91 10.87
CA ASP A 54 5.88 -15.24 10.47
C ASP A 54 5.57 -15.24 8.96
N ARG A 55 6.15 -16.21 8.24
CA ARG A 55 5.96 -16.37 6.79
C ARG A 55 4.52 -16.70 6.41
N THR A 56 3.74 -17.27 7.33
CA THR A 56 2.32 -17.54 7.11
C THR A 56 1.45 -16.29 7.29
N SER A 57 1.97 -15.27 7.99
CA SER A 57 1.27 -14.01 8.17
C SER A 57 1.17 -13.24 6.87
N GLN A 58 -0.02 -12.71 6.61
CA GLN A 58 -0.30 -11.90 5.44
C GLN A 58 0.26 -10.49 5.62
N LEU A 59 1.21 -10.15 4.76
CA LEU A 59 1.94 -8.89 4.76
C LEU A 59 1.29 -7.90 3.79
N ILE A 60 1.04 -6.69 4.25
CA ILE A 60 0.67 -5.55 3.41
C ILE A 60 1.87 -4.60 3.38
N LEU A 61 2.44 -4.33 2.21
CA LEU A 61 3.46 -3.29 2.09
C LEU A 61 2.82 -1.99 1.60
N ILE A 62 3.17 -0.87 2.23
CA ILE A 62 2.65 0.44 1.88
C ILE A 62 3.85 1.32 1.55
N GLY A 63 4.07 1.55 0.27
CA GLY A 63 5.20 2.34 -0.23
C GLY A 63 4.80 3.75 -0.59
N PHE A 64 5.67 4.72 -0.35
CA PHE A 64 5.51 6.10 -0.81
C PHE A 64 6.64 6.55 -1.73
N SER A 65 6.31 7.14 -2.88
CA SER A 65 7.29 7.71 -3.80
C SER A 65 8.39 6.68 -4.16
N ALA A 66 9.66 7.00 -4.00
CA ALA A 66 10.78 6.07 -4.15
C ALA A 66 10.67 4.81 -3.26
N GLY A 67 9.99 4.90 -2.12
CA GLY A 67 9.67 3.77 -1.24
C GLY A 67 8.78 2.71 -1.89
N VAL A 68 8.02 3.07 -2.94
CA VAL A 68 7.25 2.08 -3.73
C VAL A 68 8.18 1.12 -4.45
N VAL A 69 9.33 1.58 -4.96
CA VAL A 69 10.35 0.73 -5.60
C VAL A 69 10.87 -0.30 -4.59
N GLY A 70 11.21 0.16 -3.38
CA GLY A 70 11.67 -0.70 -2.32
C GLY A 70 10.59 -1.69 -1.89
N ALA A 71 9.37 -1.22 -1.69
CA ALA A 71 8.23 -2.05 -1.27
C ALA A 71 7.93 -3.16 -2.28
N ILE A 72 7.84 -2.87 -3.58
CA ILE A 72 7.53 -3.91 -4.57
C ILE A 72 8.67 -4.93 -4.71
N ALA A 73 9.93 -4.47 -4.67
CA ALA A 73 11.08 -5.38 -4.69
C ALA A 73 11.12 -6.27 -3.44
N ALA A 74 10.86 -5.71 -2.25
CA ALA A 74 10.76 -6.46 -1.01
C ALA A 74 9.58 -7.46 -1.02
N ALA A 75 8.45 -7.10 -1.61
CA ALA A 75 7.29 -7.97 -1.76
C ALA A 75 7.65 -9.22 -2.58
N TRP A 76 8.34 -9.04 -3.70
CA TRP A 76 8.85 -10.14 -4.52
C TRP A 76 9.85 -11.02 -3.75
N LEU A 77 10.84 -10.41 -3.10
CA LEU A 77 11.82 -11.15 -2.29
C LEU A 77 11.15 -11.94 -1.16
N TRP A 78 10.13 -11.37 -0.52
CA TRP A 78 9.36 -12.03 0.53
C TRP A 78 8.59 -13.24 0.00
N GLN A 79 7.92 -13.12 -1.14
CA GLN A 79 7.22 -14.24 -1.80
C GLN A 79 8.18 -15.34 -2.24
N LEU A 80 9.28 -14.97 -2.90
CA LEU A 80 10.29 -15.93 -3.38
C LEU A 80 10.96 -16.69 -2.23
N SER A 81 10.95 -16.13 -1.01
CA SER A 81 11.44 -16.79 0.20
C SER A 81 10.33 -17.51 0.99
N GLY A 82 9.16 -17.75 0.38
CA GLY A 82 8.06 -18.53 0.94
C GLY A 82 7.10 -17.77 1.86
N GLY A 83 7.25 -16.45 1.97
CA GLY A 83 6.32 -15.59 2.71
C GLY A 83 5.08 -15.24 1.90
N LYS A 84 4.00 -14.83 2.58
CA LYS A 84 2.76 -14.37 1.93
C LYS A 84 2.67 -12.85 1.90
N VAL A 85 2.54 -12.29 0.69
CA VAL A 85 2.14 -10.89 0.49
C VAL A 85 0.67 -10.87 0.12
N GLU A 86 -0.12 -10.16 0.90
CA GLU A 86 -1.52 -9.91 0.62
C GLU A 86 -1.68 -8.80 -0.40
N ALA A 87 -1.06 -7.66 -0.13
CA ALA A 87 -1.19 -6.49 -0.97
C ALA A 87 0.05 -5.59 -0.93
N LEU A 88 0.22 -4.84 -2.01
CA LEU A 88 1.04 -3.65 -2.10
C LEU A 88 0.12 -2.43 -2.28
N VAL A 89 0.27 -1.43 -1.42
CA VAL A 89 -0.36 -0.13 -1.59
C VAL A 89 0.72 0.87 -2.01
N ALA A 90 0.63 1.33 -3.26
CA ALA A 90 1.57 2.27 -3.86
C ALA A 90 1.03 3.69 -3.77
N PHE A 91 1.52 4.46 -2.79
CA PHE A 91 1.30 5.91 -2.73
C PHE A 91 2.31 6.62 -3.62
N ASP A 92 1.77 7.26 -4.65
CA ASP A 92 2.45 8.20 -5.52
C ASP A 92 3.76 7.68 -6.13
N GLY A 93 3.76 6.39 -6.49
CA GLY A 93 4.87 5.69 -7.14
C GLY A 93 4.94 5.96 -8.65
N TRP A 94 4.94 7.23 -9.05
CA TRP A 94 5.03 7.60 -10.46
C TRP A 94 6.30 7.02 -11.10
N GLY A 95 6.17 6.41 -12.29
CA GLY A 95 7.30 5.79 -12.98
C GLY A 95 7.72 4.41 -12.45
N VAL A 96 7.02 3.85 -11.45
CA VAL A 96 7.33 2.52 -10.91
C VAL A 96 6.49 1.44 -11.60
N PRO A 97 7.09 0.40 -12.19
CA PRO A 97 6.36 -0.78 -12.67
C PRO A 97 5.67 -1.51 -11.51
N LEU A 98 4.36 -1.68 -11.58
CA LEU A 98 3.52 -2.25 -10.54
C LEU A 98 2.91 -3.58 -11.00
N PHE A 99 3.72 -4.64 -10.92
CA PHE A 99 3.33 -6.01 -11.28
C PHE A 99 3.67 -6.99 -10.15
N GLY A 100 2.74 -7.89 -9.85
CA GLY A 100 2.82 -8.86 -8.76
C GLY A 100 1.75 -9.93 -8.88
N ASN A 101 1.94 -11.05 -8.19
CA ASN A 101 0.92 -12.10 -7.99
C ASN A 101 0.13 -11.87 -6.68
N PHE A 102 0.04 -10.62 -6.24
CA PHE A 102 -0.64 -10.12 -5.05
C PHE A 102 -1.45 -8.88 -5.41
N GLU A 103 -2.37 -8.45 -4.54
CA GLU A 103 -3.20 -7.27 -4.84
C GLU A 103 -2.33 -6.01 -4.88
N ILE A 104 -2.57 -5.13 -5.85
CA ILE A 104 -1.86 -3.85 -5.96
C ILE A 104 -2.88 -2.72 -6.02
N TYR A 105 -2.79 -1.80 -5.07
CA TYR A 105 -3.64 -0.62 -4.96
C TYR A 105 -2.81 0.63 -5.21
N ARG A 106 -3.34 1.58 -6.00
CA ARG A 106 -2.62 2.82 -6.33
C ARG A 106 -3.28 4.03 -5.70
N PHE A 107 -2.48 4.92 -5.13
CA PHE A 107 -2.93 6.18 -4.56
C PHE A 107 -2.13 7.30 -5.23
N SER A 108 -2.80 8.28 -5.83
CA SER A 108 -2.14 9.38 -6.54
C SER A 108 -2.53 10.73 -5.94
N HIS A 109 -1.59 11.65 -5.84
CA HIS A 109 -1.83 12.99 -5.30
C HIS A 109 -2.62 13.92 -6.24
N ASP A 110 -2.84 13.48 -7.48
CA ASP A 110 -3.64 14.17 -8.49
C ASP A 110 -4.12 13.21 -9.59
N TYR A 111 -4.96 13.71 -10.49
CA TYR A 111 -5.46 12.96 -11.64
C TYR A 111 -4.39 12.70 -12.71
N PHE A 112 -3.43 13.61 -12.90
CA PHE A 112 -2.39 13.46 -13.91
C PHE A 112 -1.46 12.28 -13.61
N THR A 113 -0.98 12.20 -12.39
CA THR A 113 -0.16 11.10 -11.88
C THR A 113 -0.92 9.79 -11.92
N HIS A 114 -2.23 9.82 -11.62
CA HIS A 114 -3.10 8.65 -11.69
C HIS A 114 -3.15 8.01 -13.08
N VAL A 115 -3.41 8.83 -14.10
CA VAL A 115 -3.52 8.38 -15.50
C VAL A 115 -2.16 7.95 -16.04
N THR A 116 -1.13 8.76 -15.84
CA THR A 116 0.20 8.48 -16.42
C THR A 116 0.88 7.27 -15.78
N SER A 117 0.66 7.03 -14.48
CA SER A 117 1.20 5.84 -13.81
C SER A 117 0.49 4.55 -14.22
N ALA A 118 -0.73 4.62 -14.76
CA ALA A 118 -1.52 3.43 -15.11
C ALA A 118 -0.86 2.60 -16.23
N TRP A 119 -0.05 3.25 -17.07
CA TRP A 119 0.70 2.58 -18.14
C TRP A 119 1.74 1.58 -17.59
N LEU A 120 2.19 1.77 -16.35
CA LEU A 120 3.13 0.89 -15.67
C LEU A 120 2.45 -0.09 -14.71
N GLY A 121 1.13 -0.22 -14.79
CA GLY A 121 0.32 -1.09 -13.94
C GLY A 121 -0.92 -0.34 -13.45
N THR A 122 -2.10 -0.86 -13.77
CA THR A 122 -3.37 -0.22 -13.40
C THR A 122 -3.75 -0.47 -11.94
N GLY A 123 -3.23 -1.54 -11.32
CA GLY A 123 -3.69 -2.04 -10.03
C GLY A 123 -5.07 -2.71 -10.13
N VAL A 124 -5.57 -3.26 -9.02
CA VAL A 124 -6.93 -3.82 -8.93
C VAL A 124 -7.96 -2.73 -8.63
N GLU A 125 -7.59 -1.77 -7.79
CA GLU A 125 -8.35 -0.56 -7.49
C GLU A 125 -7.39 0.59 -7.22
N SER A 126 -7.92 1.81 -7.21
CA SER A 126 -7.08 3.00 -7.09
C SER A 126 -7.79 4.20 -6.51
N PHE A 127 -7.02 5.20 -6.13
CA PHE A 127 -7.47 6.49 -5.64
C PHE A 127 -6.66 7.60 -6.31
N TYR A 128 -7.31 8.72 -6.59
CA TYR A 128 -6.62 9.96 -6.89
C TYR A 128 -7.25 11.13 -6.13
N ALA A 129 -6.41 12.06 -5.68
CA ALA A 129 -6.88 13.25 -5.01
C ALA A 129 -7.52 14.23 -6.00
N ASP A 130 -8.62 14.81 -5.57
CA ASP A 130 -9.31 15.90 -6.26
C ASP A 130 -10.01 16.77 -5.19
N PRO A 131 -9.56 18.02 -4.96
CA PRO A 131 -8.51 18.73 -5.70
C PRO A 131 -7.10 18.13 -5.52
N PRO A 132 -6.17 18.37 -6.45
CA PRO A 132 -4.76 17.99 -6.32
C PRO A 132 -4.13 18.53 -5.04
N VAL A 133 -3.27 17.73 -4.41
CA VAL A 133 -2.50 18.12 -3.22
C VAL A 133 -1.00 17.93 -3.47
N ALA A 134 -0.14 18.65 -2.74
CA ALA A 134 1.30 18.49 -2.92
C ALA A 134 1.76 17.07 -2.53
N HIS A 135 2.75 16.52 -3.25
CA HIS A 135 3.31 15.18 -3.06
C HIS A 135 3.55 14.79 -1.59
N LEU A 136 4.24 15.65 -0.83
CA LEU A 136 4.53 15.39 0.59
C LEU A 136 3.34 15.64 1.50
N GLU A 137 2.45 16.58 1.16
CA GLU A 137 1.21 16.81 1.91
C GLU A 137 0.26 15.62 1.80
N PHE A 138 0.21 14.98 0.62
CA PHE A 138 -0.55 13.76 0.41
C PHE A 138 -0.14 12.65 1.38
N TRP A 139 1.17 12.43 1.50
CA TRP A 139 1.72 11.45 2.42
C TRP A 139 1.56 11.86 3.88
N ARG A 140 1.85 13.11 4.22
CA ARG A 140 1.75 13.61 5.59
C ARG A 140 0.31 13.55 6.13
N SER A 141 -0.67 13.87 5.29
CA SER A 141 -2.03 14.20 5.71
C SER A 141 -3.09 13.46 4.86
N PRO A 142 -3.06 12.11 4.77
CA PRO A 142 -4.01 11.35 3.94
C PRO A 142 -5.46 11.49 4.44
N HIS A 143 -5.65 11.79 5.72
CA HIS A 143 -6.95 12.05 6.34
C HIS A 143 -7.59 13.38 5.93
N LEU A 144 -6.80 14.33 5.41
CA LEU A 144 -7.27 15.61 4.88
C LEU A 144 -7.36 15.61 3.35
N THR A 145 -6.79 14.60 2.68
CA THR A 145 -6.78 14.52 1.23
C THR A 145 -8.07 13.89 0.72
N ASN A 146 -8.96 14.70 0.16
CA ASN A 146 -10.16 14.25 -0.54
C ASN A 146 -9.85 13.80 -1.97
N GLY A 147 -10.66 12.89 -2.48
CA GLY A 147 -10.56 12.42 -3.86
C GLY A 147 -11.57 11.33 -4.16
N TYR A 148 -11.25 10.52 -5.15
CA TYR A 148 -12.14 9.48 -5.65
C TYR A 148 -11.47 8.10 -5.61
N SER A 149 -12.15 7.12 -5.03
CA SER A 149 -11.81 5.71 -5.22
C SER A 149 -12.39 5.20 -6.54
N ILE A 150 -11.60 4.40 -7.27
CA ILE A 150 -11.91 3.83 -8.58
C ILE A 150 -11.75 2.32 -8.50
N SER A 151 -12.85 1.60 -8.70
CA SER A 151 -12.85 0.15 -8.86
C SER A 151 -12.71 -0.20 -10.34
N ASN A 152 -11.78 -1.09 -10.69
CA ASN A 152 -11.63 -1.59 -12.07
C ASN A 152 -12.66 -2.66 -12.44
N LEU A 153 -13.50 -3.11 -11.49
CA LEU A 153 -14.48 -4.19 -11.71
C LEU A 153 -15.76 -3.74 -12.42
N ASP A 154 -16.01 -2.44 -12.53
CA ASP A 154 -17.19 -1.90 -13.21
C ASP A 154 -16.78 -1.22 -14.52
N ILE A 155 -16.53 -2.03 -15.56
CA ILE A 155 -16.15 -1.57 -16.91
C ILE A 155 -17.17 -0.59 -17.52
N PHE A 156 -18.40 -0.52 -16.98
CA PHE A 156 -19.47 0.38 -17.43
C PHE A 156 -19.97 1.38 -16.38
N SER A 157 -19.49 1.32 -15.13
CA SER A 157 -19.81 2.30 -14.10
C SER A 157 -18.63 2.50 -13.18
N SER A 158 -17.66 3.33 -13.56
CA SER A 158 -16.68 3.82 -12.58
C SER A 158 -17.42 4.64 -11.51
N LEU A 159 -17.95 3.96 -10.50
CA LEU A 159 -18.59 4.58 -9.35
C LEU A 159 -17.47 5.28 -8.58
N LYS A 160 -17.24 6.54 -8.95
CA LYS A 160 -16.36 7.44 -8.22
C LYS A 160 -17.02 7.72 -6.89
N GLN A 161 -16.49 7.13 -5.82
CA GLN A 161 -16.91 7.48 -4.48
C GLN A 161 -15.99 8.56 -3.93
N SER A 162 -16.58 9.70 -3.54
CA SER A 162 -15.85 10.74 -2.82
C SER A 162 -15.45 10.20 -1.44
N ILE A 163 -14.16 10.21 -1.15
CA ILE A 163 -13.60 9.66 0.08
C ILE A 163 -12.24 10.31 0.37
N THR A 164 -11.79 10.28 1.63
CA THR A 164 -10.42 10.67 1.95
C THR A 164 -9.46 9.51 1.68
N ALA A 165 -8.19 9.82 1.39
CA ALA A 165 -7.18 8.79 1.17
C ALA A 165 -7.02 7.85 2.39
N ALA A 166 -7.07 8.40 3.62
CA ALA A 166 -7.00 7.59 4.83
C ALA A 166 -8.21 6.66 4.99
N ASN A 167 -9.43 7.16 4.73
CA ASN A 167 -10.64 6.34 4.84
C ASN A 167 -10.67 5.25 3.76
N TYR A 168 -10.19 5.55 2.56
CA TYR A 168 -10.09 4.52 1.51
C TYR A 168 -9.02 3.49 1.82
N LEU A 169 -7.85 3.89 2.34
CA LEU A 169 -6.85 2.95 2.83
C LEU A 169 -7.44 2.05 3.93
N GLN A 170 -8.18 2.62 4.88
CA GLN A 170 -8.85 1.85 5.93
C GLN A 170 -9.85 0.83 5.35
N TYR A 171 -10.64 1.23 4.34
CA TYR A 171 -11.54 0.34 3.63
C TYR A 171 -10.77 -0.87 3.03
N LEU A 172 -9.65 -0.62 2.34
CA LEU A 172 -8.83 -1.68 1.75
C LEU A 172 -8.25 -2.63 2.80
N LEU A 173 -7.74 -2.09 3.92
CA LEU A 173 -7.23 -2.88 5.04
C LEU A 173 -8.30 -3.81 5.64
N ASN A 174 -9.54 -3.33 5.74
CA ASN A 174 -10.67 -4.10 6.26
C ASN A 174 -11.19 -5.13 5.25
N LYS A 175 -11.22 -4.78 3.96
CA LYS A 175 -11.56 -5.72 2.87
C LYS A 175 -10.62 -6.92 2.85
N GLY A 176 -9.32 -6.67 3.00
CA GLY A 176 -8.31 -7.72 3.13
C GLY A 176 -8.59 -8.68 4.29
N ARG A 177 -8.96 -8.14 5.46
CA ARG A 177 -9.32 -8.95 6.65
C ARG A 177 -10.51 -9.87 6.40
N GLY A 178 -11.59 -9.36 5.80
CA GLY A 178 -12.79 -10.16 5.50
C GLY A 178 -12.47 -11.41 4.67
N LYS A 179 -11.64 -11.25 3.63
CA LYS A 179 -11.19 -12.39 2.80
C LYS A 179 -10.42 -13.45 3.60
N ARG A 180 -9.66 -13.06 4.62
CA ARG A 180 -8.92 -14.01 5.50
C ARG A 180 -9.85 -14.83 6.37
N GLU A 181 -10.88 -14.18 6.92
CA GLU A 181 -11.86 -14.84 7.77
C GLU A 181 -12.74 -15.83 6.97
N GLU A 182 -13.08 -15.48 5.73
CA GLU A 182 -13.82 -16.37 4.82
C GLU A 182 -12.96 -17.55 4.34
N GLY A 183 -11.73 -17.31 3.86
CA GLY A 183 -10.82 -18.39 3.46
C GLY A 183 -10.42 -19.33 4.61
N GLY A 184 -10.38 -18.81 5.85
CA GLY A 184 -10.18 -19.62 7.05
C GLY A 184 -11.38 -20.51 7.44
N ARG A 185 -12.59 -20.19 6.96
CA ARG A 185 -13.79 -21.03 7.15
C ARG A 185 -13.89 -22.15 6.12
N GLU A 186 -13.50 -21.91 4.87
CA GLU A 186 -13.52 -22.96 3.83
C GLU A 186 -12.48 -24.08 4.08
N SER A 187 -11.34 -23.77 4.69
CA SER A 187 -10.32 -24.78 5.02
C SER A 187 -10.70 -25.74 6.17
N LYS A 188 -11.90 -25.61 6.76
CA LYS A 188 -12.40 -26.52 7.80
C LYS A 188 -13.28 -27.66 7.27
N TYR A 189 -13.56 -27.70 5.97
CA TYR A 189 -14.41 -28.72 5.34
C TYR A 189 -13.65 -29.54 4.29
N ILE A 190 -12.46 -30.03 4.63
CA ILE A 190 -11.84 -31.14 3.91
C ILE A 190 -11.33 -32.10 4.98
N VAL A 191 -12.10 -33.17 5.20
CA VAL A 191 -11.72 -34.38 5.96
C VAL A 191 -11.60 -35.51 4.94
#